data_AF-A0A950LAJ7-F1
#
_entry.id   AF-A0A950LAJ7-F1
#
_cell.length_a   1.000
_cell.length_b   1.000
_cell.length_c   1.000
_cell.angle_alpha   90.00
_cell.angle_beta   90.00
_cell.angle_gamma   90.00
#
_symmetry.space_group_name_H-M   'P 1'
#
loop_
_entity.id
_entity.type
_entity.pdbx_description
1 polymer ?
#
loop_
_entity_poly.entity_id
_entity_poly.type
_entity_poly.pdbx_seq_one_letter_code
_entity_poly.pdbx_strand_id
1 'polypeptide(L)'
;QLVDGVGDGLLVEARTSDEVRRSLEAIYATLDPVQLLSDIRQAQARLVETADQPVSEESSVAVALRLEQFLASLRTAWEYGEVRPTSRRKEQKKRERRRPDPFVAVTAEVRGWFEAEPCQTGRQLFERLQAAYPGNFPDGQIRTLQRRLKDWRRENSLAMLSVAL
;
A
#
# COMPACT_ATOMS: atom_id res chain seq x y z
N GLN A 1 8.63 47.74 21.71
CA GLN A 1 7.51 46.78 21.84
C GLN A 1 7.53 45.77 20.69
N LEU A 2 8.62 45.01 20.49
CA LEU A 2 8.67 44.06 19.37
C LEU A 2 9.65 42.88 19.55
N VAL A 3 9.84 42.39 20.79
CA VAL A 3 10.65 41.19 21.05
C VAL A 3 9.93 40.15 21.96
N ASP A 4 8.68 40.39 22.35
CA ASP A 4 7.97 39.52 23.31
C ASP A 4 7.37 38.24 22.70
N GLY A 5 7.58 37.95 21.40
CA GLY A 5 6.79 36.93 20.68
C GLY A 5 7.38 35.51 20.59
N VAL A 6 8.68 35.31 20.84
CA VAL A 6 9.35 34.03 20.50
C VAL A 6 9.65 33.15 21.72
N GLY A 7 9.76 33.73 22.92
CA GLY A 7 10.03 32.98 24.16
C GLY A 7 8.79 32.39 24.85
N ASP A 8 7.62 33.02 24.67
CA ASP A 8 6.41 32.69 25.43
C ASP A 8 5.77 31.35 25.05
N GLY A 9 5.94 30.89 23.81
CA GLY A 9 5.30 29.65 23.34
C GLY A 9 5.73 28.40 24.12
N LEU A 10 6.98 28.35 24.56
CA LEU A 10 7.57 27.20 25.25
C LEU A 10 7.20 27.13 26.75
N LEU A 11 6.91 28.30 27.35
CA LEU A 11 6.44 28.41 28.73
C LEU A 11 4.94 28.09 28.85
N VAL A 12 4.17 28.28 27.77
CA VAL A 12 2.71 28.08 27.71
C VAL A 12 2.30 26.65 27.30
N GLU A 13 3.22 25.84 26.79
CA GLU A 13 2.90 24.51 26.29
C GLU A 13 2.62 23.49 27.42
N ALA A 14 1.49 22.77 27.37
CA ALA A 14 1.05 21.86 28.44
C ALA A 14 1.96 20.65 28.72
N ARG A 15 3.06 20.51 27.97
CA ARG A 15 4.03 19.40 28.08
C ARG A 15 5.30 19.76 28.85
N THR A 16 5.53 21.04 29.16
CA THR A 16 6.67 21.46 29.99
C THR A 16 6.33 21.32 31.47
N SER A 17 7.13 20.56 32.21
CA SER A 17 6.97 20.43 33.66
C SER A 17 7.24 21.76 34.36
N ASP A 18 6.55 21.99 35.50
CA ASP A 18 6.69 23.25 36.24
C ASP A 18 8.13 23.50 36.72
N GLU A 19 8.92 22.45 36.94
CA GLU A 19 10.34 22.58 37.26
C GLU A 19 11.16 23.15 36.10
N VAL A 20 10.90 22.69 34.87
CA VAL A 20 11.57 23.20 33.67
C VAL A 20 11.16 24.65 33.42
N ARG A 21 9.89 25.01 33.61
CA ARG A 21 9.40 26.39 33.47
C ARG A 21 10.13 27.34 34.44
N ARG A 22 10.21 26.98 35.72
CA ARG A 22 10.93 27.79 36.74
C ARG A 22 12.41 27.91 36.44
N SER A 23 13.03 26.83 35.96
CA SER A 23 14.45 26.86 35.57
C SER A 23 14.69 27.80 34.39
N LEU A 24 13.79 27.82 33.40
CA LEU A 24 13.90 28.70 32.24
C LEU A 24 13.67 30.17 32.63
N GLU A 25 12.68 30.47 33.47
CA GLU A 25 12.43 31.82 33.99
C GLU A 25 13.64 32.38 34.75
N ALA A 26 14.29 31.56 35.58
CA ALA A 26 15.50 31.94 36.29
C ALA A 26 16.66 32.26 35.33
N ILE A 27 16.81 31.49 34.24
CA ILE A 27 17.84 31.73 33.22
C ILE A 27 17.53 33.01 32.44
N TYR A 28 16.28 33.21 32.01
CA TYR A 28 15.84 34.42 31.31
C TYR A 28 16.09 35.70 32.13
N ALA A 29 15.89 35.65 33.45
CA ALA A 29 16.16 36.79 34.33
C ALA A 29 17.65 37.19 34.40
N THR A 30 18.57 36.28 34.04
CA THR A 30 20.02 36.52 34.06
C THR A 30 20.63 36.86 32.70
N LEU A 31 19.85 36.73 31.62
CA LEU A 31 20.34 36.93 30.26
C LEU A 31 20.30 38.40 29.85
N ASP A 32 21.31 38.83 29.09
CA ASP A 32 21.26 40.09 28.34
C ASP A 32 20.58 39.84 26.97
N PRO A 33 19.38 40.39 26.73
CA PRO A 33 18.63 40.15 25.51
C PRO A 33 19.32 40.72 24.26
N VAL A 34 20.14 41.76 24.40
CA VAL A 34 20.86 42.36 23.27
C VAL A 34 22.01 41.45 22.84
N GLN A 35 22.75 40.90 23.79
CA GLN A 35 23.83 39.95 23.52
C GLN A 35 23.29 38.67 22.87
N LEU A 36 22.18 38.13 23.39
CA LEU A 36 21.53 36.94 22.83
C LEU A 36 21.10 37.15 21.36
N LEU A 37 20.52 38.31 21.04
CA LEU A 37 20.16 38.65 19.66
C LEU A 37 21.38 38.76 18.74
N SER A 38 22.49 39.31 19.25
CA SER A 38 23.76 39.38 18.51
C SER A 38 24.28 37.99 18.17
N ASP A 39 24.29 37.08 19.15
CA ASP A 39 24.77 35.71 18.98
C ASP A 39 23.89 34.93 17.99
N ILE A 40 22.57 35.09 18.07
CA ILE A 40 21.61 34.49 17.12
C ILE A 40 21.90 34.97 15.70
N ARG A 41 22.07 36.29 15.51
CA ARG A 41 22.37 36.84 14.18
C ARG A 41 23.73 36.36 13.66
N GLN A 42 24.72 36.22 14.53
CA GLN A 42 26.04 35.71 14.14
C GLN A 42 25.97 34.24 13.73
N ALA A 43 25.20 33.42 14.43
CA ALA A 43 24.95 32.03 14.06
C ALA A 43 24.20 31.92 12.71
N GLN A 44 23.16 32.74 12.51
CA GLN A 44 22.43 32.81 11.24
C GLN A 44 23.32 33.25 10.08
N ALA A 45 24.20 34.24 10.29
CA ALA A 45 25.14 34.70 9.27
C ALA A 45 26.10 33.58 8.79
N ARG A 46 26.63 32.77 9.72
CA ARG A 46 27.49 31.62 9.38
C ARG A 46 26.75 30.56 8.55
N LEU A 47 25.46 30.33 8.83
CA LEU A 47 24.64 29.40 8.06
C LEU A 47 24.41 29.90 6.63
N VAL A 48 24.15 31.20 6.47
CA VAL A 48 23.99 31.83 5.15
C VAL A 48 25.28 31.74 4.34
N GLU A 49 26.42 32.05 4.95
CA GLU A 49 27.74 31.95 4.29
C GLU A 49 28.02 30.53 3.79
N THR A 50 27.64 29.51 4.57
CA THR A 50 27.79 28.11 4.18
C THR A 50 26.82 27.71 3.05
N ALA A 51 25.61 28.28 3.03
CA ALA A 51 24.59 27.98 2.03
C ALA A 51 24.84 28.69 0.68
N ASP A 52 25.40 29.90 0.72
CA ASP A 52 25.76 30.68 -0.47
C ASP A 52 27.08 30.23 -1.10
N GLN A 53 27.82 29.35 -0.42
CA GLN A 53 29.05 28.80 -0.95
C GLN A 53 28.74 27.97 -2.21
N PRO A 54 29.25 28.36 -3.39
CA PRO A 54 28.94 27.66 -4.62
C PRO A 54 29.47 26.23 -4.51
N VAL A 55 28.54 25.28 -4.52
CA VAL A 55 28.84 23.86 -4.62
C VAL A 55 29.66 23.67 -5.92
N SER A 56 30.87 23.11 -5.80
CA SER A 56 31.75 22.81 -6.95
C SER A 56 30.93 22.24 -8.11
N GLU A 57 31.21 22.66 -9.35
CA GLU A 57 30.45 22.22 -10.53
C GLU A 57 30.40 20.69 -10.66
N GLU A 58 31.46 19.99 -10.22
CA GLU A 58 31.51 18.52 -10.15
C GLU A 58 30.45 17.92 -9.21
N SER A 59 30.17 18.60 -8.09
CA SER A 59 29.15 18.18 -7.13
C SER A 59 27.73 18.53 -7.62
N SER A 60 27.57 19.62 -8.38
CA SER A 60 26.28 19.97 -9.01
C SER A 60 25.86 18.93 -10.06
N VAL A 61 26.79 18.54 -10.95
CA VAL A 61 26.55 17.51 -11.97
C VAL A 61 26.28 16.14 -11.33
N ALA A 62 27.01 15.77 -10.27
CA ALA A 62 26.77 14.54 -9.54
C ALA A 62 25.38 14.49 -8.89
N VAL A 63 24.90 15.62 -8.33
CA VAL A 63 23.56 15.72 -7.76
C VAL A 63 22.48 15.65 -8.85
N ALA A 64 22.68 16.32 -9.98
CA ALA A 64 21.75 16.28 -11.11
C ALA A 64 21.59 14.86 -11.68
N LEU A 65 22.70 14.14 -11.91
CA LEU A 65 22.68 12.74 -12.35
C LEU A 65 21.96 11.84 -11.34
N ARG A 66 22.19 12.06 -10.04
CA ARG A 66 21.51 11.31 -8.97
C ARG A 66 20.01 11.60 -8.92
N LEU A 67 19.60 12.84 -9.19
CA LEU A 67 18.20 13.24 -9.27
C LEU A 67 17.52 12.60 -10.49
N GLU A 68 18.14 12.63 -11.67
CA GLU A 68 17.60 11.98 -12.86
C GLU A 68 17.42 10.48 -12.65
N GLN A 69 18.39 9.81 -12.03
CA GLN A 69 18.32 8.39 -11.71
C GLN A 69 17.20 8.09 -10.70
N PHE A 70 17.00 8.98 -9.72
CA PHE A 70 15.89 8.89 -8.78
C PHE A 70 14.53 9.07 -9.47
N LEU A 71 14.38 10.09 -10.33
CA LEU A 71 13.15 10.32 -11.10
C LEU A 71 12.83 9.16 -12.05
N ALA A 72 13.85 8.58 -12.68
CA ALA A 72 13.72 7.38 -13.50
C ALA A 72 13.21 6.19 -12.68
N SER A 73 13.67 6.04 -11.42
CA SER A 73 13.18 4.98 -10.52
C SER A 73 11.70 5.16 -10.13
N LEU A 74 11.21 6.41 -10.00
CA LEU A 74 9.80 6.69 -9.68
C LEU A 74 8.84 6.23 -10.78
N ARG A 75 9.29 6.22 -12.04
CA ARG A 75 8.50 5.75 -13.19
C ARG A 75 8.09 4.28 -13.07
N THR A 76 8.89 3.45 -12.40
CA THR A 76 8.61 2.02 -12.16
C THR A 76 8.24 1.71 -10.72
N ALA A 77 8.39 2.67 -9.79
CA ALA A 77 8.08 2.49 -8.37
C ALA A 77 6.62 2.07 -8.10
N TRP A 78 5.67 2.45 -8.95
CA TRP A 78 4.27 2.04 -8.82
C TRP A 78 4.05 0.54 -9.09
N GLU A 79 4.93 -0.13 -9.84
CA GLU A 79 4.83 -1.58 -10.10
C GLU A 79 5.11 -2.40 -8.84
N TYR A 80 5.98 -1.89 -7.97
CA TYR A 80 6.43 -2.57 -6.75
C TYR A 80 5.61 -2.22 -5.51
N GLY A 81 4.73 -1.21 -5.61
CA GLY A 81 3.87 -0.74 -4.51
C GLY A 81 4.64 -0.10 -3.35
N GLU A 82 3.92 0.57 -2.44
CA GLU A 82 4.52 1.17 -1.24
C GLU A 82 5.27 0.11 -0.43
N VAL A 83 6.58 0.25 -0.27
CA VAL A 83 7.44 -0.63 0.56
C VAL A 83 7.27 -0.30 2.05
N ARG A 84 6.03 -0.12 2.52
CA ARG A 84 5.76 -0.15 3.96
C ARG A 84 5.67 -1.62 4.34
N PRO A 85 6.45 -2.11 5.32
CA PRO A 85 6.28 -3.47 5.83
C PRO A 85 4.84 -3.78 6.27
N THR A 86 4.05 -2.75 6.56
CA THR A 86 2.64 -2.79 6.96
C THR A 86 1.63 -2.71 5.81
N SER A 87 2.00 -2.21 4.61
CA SER A 87 1.09 -2.15 3.44
C SER A 87 1.03 -3.48 2.69
N ARG A 88 2.02 -4.36 2.91
CA ARG A 88 2.06 -5.68 2.26
C ARG A 88 0.80 -6.43 2.66
N ARG A 89 -0.08 -6.68 1.68
CA ARG A 89 -1.29 -7.48 1.85
C ARG A 89 -0.86 -8.82 2.46
N LYS A 90 -1.18 -9.04 3.74
CA LYS A 90 -0.89 -10.31 4.40
C LYS A 90 -1.43 -11.43 3.52
N GLU A 91 -0.57 -12.37 3.15
CA GLU A 91 -0.99 -13.56 2.42
C GLU A 91 -2.11 -14.21 3.22
N GLN A 92 -3.31 -14.18 2.65
CA GLN A 92 -4.46 -14.77 3.31
C GLN A 92 -4.26 -16.28 3.30
N LYS A 93 -4.17 -16.87 4.49
CA LYS A 93 -4.16 -18.34 4.63
C LYS A 93 -5.34 -18.91 3.85
N LYS A 94 -5.06 -19.85 2.95
CA LYS A 94 -6.07 -20.53 2.15
C LYS A 94 -7.05 -21.21 3.10
N ARG A 95 -8.28 -20.68 3.20
CA ARG A 95 -9.32 -21.29 4.04
C ARG A 95 -9.72 -22.62 3.41
N GLU A 96 -9.50 -23.69 4.16
CA GLU A 96 -10.00 -25.01 3.78
C GLU A 96 -11.53 -25.03 3.84
N ARG A 97 -12.14 -25.85 2.98
CA ARG A 97 -13.59 -25.99 2.96
C ARG A 97 -14.02 -26.76 4.20
N ARG A 98 -14.92 -26.17 5.01
CA ARG A 98 -15.51 -26.85 6.17
C ARG A 98 -16.48 -27.97 5.78
N ARG A 99 -17.02 -27.95 4.56
CA ARG A 99 -17.99 -28.92 4.04
C ARG A 99 -17.44 -29.61 2.79
N PRO A 100 -17.63 -30.93 2.63
CA PRO A 100 -17.36 -31.64 1.38
C PRO A 100 -18.09 -30.98 0.21
N ASP A 101 -17.47 -31.00 -0.96
CA ASP A 101 -18.08 -30.43 -2.15
C ASP A 101 -19.24 -31.32 -2.64
N PRO A 102 -20.46 -30.77 -2.83
CA PRO A 102 -21.62 -31.56 -3.22
C PRO A 102 -21.49 -32.21 -4.62
N PHE A 103 -20.63 -31.69 -5.48
CA PHE A 103 -20.52 -32.14 -6.87
C PHE A 103 -19.37 -33.13 -7.10
N VAL A 104 -18.65 -33.60 -6.08
CA VAL A 104 -17.47 -34.48 -6.25
C VAL A 104 -17.80 -35.70 -7.10
N ALA A 105 -18.90 -36.40 -6.79
CA ALA A 105 -19.29 -37.61 -7.49
C ALA A 105 -19.62 -37.38 -8.98
N VAL A 106 -20.23 -36.23 -9.31
CA VAL A 106 -20.67 -35.89 -10.69
C VAL A 106 -19.65 -35.03 -11.44
N THR A 107 -18.46 -34.78 -10.85
CA THR A 107 -17.50 -33.81 -11.40
C THR A 107 -17.02 -34.22 -12.79
N ALA A 108 -16.70 -35.51 -13.00
CA ALA A 108 -16.20 -36.01 -14.27
C ALA A 108 -17.25 -35.90 -15.38
N GLU A 109 -18.50 -36.25 -15.08
CA GLU A 109 -19.63 -36.20 -16.02
C GLU A 109 -19.93 -34.76 -16.45
N VAL A 110 -20.04 -33.85 -15.48
CA VAL A 110 -20.30 -32.43 -15.73
C VAL A 110 -19.15 -31.77 -16.51
N ARG A 111 -17.90 -32.20 -16.26
CA ARG A 111 -16.73 -31.75 -17.02
C ARG A 111 -16.79 -32.22 -18.47
N GLY A 112 -17.17 -33.47 -18.71
CA GLY A 112 -17.34 -34.01 -20.07
C GLY A 112 -18.39 -33.24 -20.89
N TRP A 113 -19.52 -32.87 -20.26
CA TRP A 113 -20.52 -32.02 -20.92
C TRP A 113 -19.99 -30.62 -21.23
N PHE A 114 -19.19 -30.04 -20.33
CA PHE A 114 -18.57 -28.73 -20.55
C PHE A 114 -17.51 -28.75 -21.66
N GLU A 115 -16.72 -29.83 -21.77
CA GLU A 115 -15.71 -29.98 -22.82
C GLU A 115 -16.33 -30.22 -24.20
N ALA A 116 -17.45 -30.94 -24.27
CA ALA A 116 -18.19 -31.14 -25.51
C ALA A 116 -18.83 -29.83 -26.03
N GLU A 117 -19.35 -28.99 -25.14
CA GLU A 117 -19.97 -27.71 -25.51
C GLU A 117 -19.50 -26.57 -24.57
N PRO A 118 -18.31 -25.99 -24.81
CA PRO A 118 -17.71 -24.97 -23.94
C PRO A 118 -18.54 -23.68 -23.81
N CYS A 119 -19.42 -23.42 -24.78
CA CYS A 119 -20.27 -22.24 -24.86
C CYS A 119 -21.53 -22.33 -23.96
N GLN A 120 -21.86 -23.50 -23.40
CA GLN A 120 -23.06 -23.66 -22.57
C GLN A 120 -23.02 -22.77 -21.32
N THR A 121 -24.19 -22.24 -20.94
CA THR A 121 -24.32 -21.46 -19.71
C THR A 121 -24.34 -22.38 -18.49
N GLY A 122 -23.83 -21.89 -17.36
CA GLY A 122 -23.85 -22.67 -16.12
C GLY A 122 -25.25 -22.99 -15.61
N ARG A 123 -26.28 -22.24 -16.03
CA ARG A 123 -27.69 -22.55 -15.72
C ARG A 123 -28.19 -23.75 -16.51
N GLN A 124 -27.95 -23.79 -17.83
CA GLN A 124 -28.33 -24.93 -18.67
C GLN A 124 -27.67 -26.22 -18.19
N LEU A 125 -26.38 -26.16 -17.84
CA LEU A 125 -25.65 -27.29 -17.29
C LEU A 125 -26.22 -27.76 -15.93
N PHE A 126 -26.69 -26.82 -15.11
CA PHE A 126 -27.31 -27.12 -13.82
C PHE A 126 -28.69 -27.75 -13.97
N GLU A 127 -29.52 -27.24 -14.88
CA GLU A 127 -30.84 -27.80 -15.18
C GLU A 127 -30.70 -29.22 -15.74
N ARG A 128 -29.73 -29.45 -16.62
CA ARG A 128 -29.38 -30.80 -17.11
C ARG A 128 -28.95 -31.74 -15.97
N LEU A 129 -28.17 -31.23 -15.02
CA LEU A 129 -27.73 -32.01 -13.86
C LEU A 129 -28.90 -32.35 -12.92
N GLN A 130 -29.82 -31.42 -12.68
CA GLN A 130 -31.03 -31.66 -11.89
C GLN A 130 -31.98 -32.66 -12.57
N ALA A 131 -32.08 -32.62 -13.90
CA ALA A 131 -32.86 -33.58 -14.67
C ALA A 131 -32.26 -35.00 -14.62
N ALA A 132 -30.93 -35.13 -14.65
CA ALA A 132 -30.23 -36.41 -14.54
C ALA A 132 -30.31 -37.01 -13.12
N TYR A 133 -30.31 -36.16 -12.08
CA TYR A 133 -30.33 -36.57 -10.67
C TYR A 133 -31.39 -35.79 -9.88
N PRO A 134 -32.68 -36.14 -10.04
CA PRO A 134 -33.76 -35.43 -9.36
C PRO A 134 -33.62 -35.56 -7.83
N GLY A 135 -33.76 -34.43 -7.12
CA GLY A 135 -33.71 -34.39 -5.65
C GLY A 135 -32.31 -34.30 -5.02
N ASN A 136 -31.23 -34.53 -5.78
CA ASN A 136 -29.87 -34.51 -5.24
C ASN A 136 -29.25 -33.10 -5.20
N PHE A 137 -29.68 -32.20 -6.09
CA PHE A 137 -29.08 -30.88 -6.27
C PHE A 137 -30.12 -29.75 -6.13
N PRO A 138 -30.25 -29.13 -4.94
CA PRO A 138 -31.15 -27.99 -4.75
C PRO A 138 -30.62 -26.71 -5.42
N ASP A 139 -31.53 -25.81 -5.83
CA ASP A 139 -31.24 -24.57 -6.56
C ASP A 139 -30.18 -23.67 -5.90
N GLY A 140 -30.08 -23.71 -4.57
CA GLY A 140 -29.07 -22.98 -3.81
C GLY A 140 -27.61 -23.35 -4.17
N GLN A 141 -27.39 -24.42 -4.93
CA GLN A 141 -26.06 -24.87 -5.35
C GLN A 141 -25.62 -24.34 -6.71
N ILE A 142 -26.47 -23.59 -7.44
CA ILE A 142 -26.14 -23.04 -8.76
C ILE A 142 -24.86 -22.20 -8.74
N ARG A 143 -24.65 -21.40 -7.68
CA ARG A 143 -23.43 -20.57 -7.52
C ARG A 143 -22.17 -21.41 -7.33
N THR A 144 -22.28 -22.58 -6.70
CA THR A 144 -21.15 -23.50 -6.51
C THR A 144 -20.75 -24.11 -7.86
N LEU A 145 -21.72 -24.50 -8.69
CA LEU A 145 -21.45 -25.00 -10.05
C LEU A 145 -20.87 -23.90 -10.96
N GLN A 146 -21.47 -22.71 -10.96
CA GLN A 146 -20.97 -21.57 -11.76
C GLN A 146 -19.53 -21.19 -11.39
N ARG A 147 -19.17 -21.25 -10.11
CA ARG A 147 -17.79 -21.01 -9.66
C ARG A 147 -16.82 -22.05 -10.23
N ARG A 148 -17.18 -23.34 -10.19
CA ARG A 148 -16.38 -24.42 -10.82
C ARG A 148 -16.24 -24.20 -12.33
N LEU A 149 -17.31 -23.85 -13.02
CA LEU A 149 -17.27 -23.55 -14.45
C LEU A 149 -16.38 -22.34 -14.78
N LYS A 150 -16.33 -21.33 -13.90
CA LYS A 150 -15.41 -20.20 -14.07
C LYS A 150 -13.95 -20.65 -13.99
N ASP A 151 -13.62 -21.54 -13.06
CA ASP A 151 -12.27 -22.10 -12.92
C ASP A 151 -11.91 -22.92 -14.17
N TRP A 152 -12.81 -23.79 -14.64
CA TRP A 152 -12.60 -24.55 -15.89
C TRP A 152 -12.50 -23.68 -17.13
N ARG A 153 -13.30 -22.61 -17.24
CA ARG A 153 -13.19 -21.64 -18.35
C ARG A 153 -11.84 -20.94 -18.34
N ARG A 154 -11.28 -20.65 -17.17
CA ARG A 154 -9.93 -20.06 -17.05
C ARG A 154 -8.88 -21.05 -17.54
N GLU A 155 -8.94 -22.30 -17.09
CA GLU A 155 -8.06 -23.39 -17.57
C GLU A 155 -8.18 -23.57 -19.10
N ASN A 156 -9.41 -23.64 -19.62
CA ASN A 156 -9.67 -23.84 -21.04
C ASN A 156 -9.27 -22.61 -21.88
N SER A 157 -9.45 -21.38 -21.39
CA SER A 157 -8.96 -20.18 -22.09
C SER A 157 -7.43 -20.16 -22.21
N LEU A 158 -6.72 -20.64 -21.18
CA LEU A 158 -5.27 -20.79 -21.23
C LEU A 158 -4.87 -21.89 -22.23
N ALA A 159 -5.61 -23.00 -22.28
CA ALA A 159 -5.39 -24.06 -23.25
C ALA A 159 -5.68 -23.62 -24.70
N MET A 160 -6.78 -22.90 -24.94
CA MET A 160 -7.13 -22.36 -26.26
C MET A 160 -6.11 -21.33 -26.75
N LEU A 161 -5.58 -20.49 -25.86
CA LEU A 161 -4.50 -19.56 -26.18
C LEU A 161 -3.15 -20.26 -26.39
N SER A 162 -2.89 -21.40 -25.74
CA SER A 162 -1.64 -22.16 -25.92
C SER A 162 -1.67 -23.14 -27.10
N VAL A 163 -2.84 -23.49 -27.63
CA VAL A 163 -2.98 -24.29 -28.86
C VAL A 163 -2.97 -23.40 -30.10
N ALA A 164 -3.27 -22.10 -29.95
CA ALA A 164 -3.24 -21.11 -31.02
C ALA A 164 -1.87 -20.42 -31.19
N LEU A 165 -0.89 -20.73 -30.33
CA LEU A 165 0.51 -20.28 -30.37
C LEU A 165 1.41 -21.48 -30.69
#